data_AF-A0A812P5V9-F1
#
_entry.id   AF-A0A812P5V9-F1
#
_cell.length_a   1.000
_cell.length_b   1.000
_cell.length_c   1.000
_cell.angle_alpha   90.00
_cell.angle_beta   90.00
_cell.angle_gamma   90.00
#
_symmetry.space_group_name_H-M   'P 1'
#
loop_
_entity.id
_entity.type
_entity.pdbx_description
1 polymer ?
#
loop_
_entity_poly.entity_id
_entity_poly.type
_entity_poly.pdbx_seq_one_letter_code
_entity_poly.pdbx_strand_id
1 'polypeptide(L)'
;MMSAAAELQISYRNTFIDADVLGAESMRARPLPRAASSPILSDFADMAEDILRKQDRRTRSYVGGLLDQAKKLVHPETSLSRDEKDAAPVAAVVPPTGFDITGTQRETGEAAAATSAQLSHRSAILTAAFAMSDAKHLGDLNQGSRGHPFLCRRPCVHILRSGSCAKGDSCSYCHFPHEARSKLDTRQRAMCEAMPKAQFLSVLTEMLASQGTKIPGQGRDILSVLKKEMEDAEQYATQACDSEETEAPRVVVKKFRKVISKMNFAALVSLTSRRCTDKSKSCLLAILESLRANSEF
;
A
#
# COMPACT_ATOMS: atom_id res chain seq x y z
N MET A 1 4.11 -30.64 -54.34
CA MET A 1 3.22 -30.16 -53.26
C MET A 1 3.94 -29.04 -52.54
N MET A 2 3.55 -27.79 -52.77
CA MET A 2 4.18 -26.64 -52.11
C MET A 2 3.57 -26.47 -50.72
N SER A 3 4.41 -26.51 -49.69
CA SER A 3 4.02 -26.34 -48.30
C SER A 3 3.62 -24.89 -48.06
N ALA A 4 2.38 -24.64 -47.65
CA ALA A 4 1.90 -23.29 -47.32
C ALA A 4 2.54 -22.85 -45.99
N ALA A 5 3.27 -21.75 -46.02
CA ALA A 5 3.81 -21.13 -44.81
C ALA A 5 2.67 -20.43 -44.06
N ALA A 6 2.45 -20.81 -42.80
CA ALA A 6 1.49 -20.14 -41.93
C ALA A 6 2.06 -18.76 -41.52
N GLU A 7 1.26 -17.71 -41.73
CA GLU A 7 1.64 -16.34 -41.40
C GLU A 7 1.14 -16.01 -39.98
N LEU A 8 2.08 -15.65 -39.10
CA LEU A 8 1.79 -15.30 -37.71
C LEU A 8 1.61 -13.78 -37.59
N GLN A 9 0.40 -13.31 -37.27
CA GLN A 9 0.14 -11.90 -37.08
C GLN A 9 0.17 -11.55 -35.59
N ILE A 10 1.14 -10.74 -35.17
CA ILE A 10 1.28 -10.26 -33.79
C ILE A 10 0.72 -8.85 -33.72
N SER A 11 -0.24 -8.61 -32.80
CA SER A 11 -0.77 -7.28 -32.54
C SER A 11 -0.61 -6.88 -31.07
N TYR A 12 -0.34 -5.60 -30.83
CA TYR A 12 -0.16 -5.06 -29.49
C TYR A 12 -1.38 -4.23 -29.11
N ARG A 13 -2.07 -4.62 -28.04
CA ARG A 13 -3.18 -3.83 -27.48
C ARG A 13 -3.01 -3.69 -25.97
N ASN A 14 -2.98 -2.44 -25.51
CA ASN A 14 -3.00 -2.07 -24.08
C ASN A 14 -2.10 -2.94 -23.20
N THR A 15 -0.79 -2.98 -23.52
CA THR A 15 0.28 -3.72 -22.80
C THR A 15 0.27 -5.25 -22.91
N PHE A 16 -0.61 -5.85 -23.72
CA PHE A 16 -0.60 -7.29 -24.02
C PHE A 16 -0.27 -7.56 -25.49
N ILE A 17 0.37 -8.72 -25.73
CA ILE A 17 0.72 -9.24 -27.05
C ILE A 17 -0.30 -10.32 -27.39
N ASP A 18 -1.14 -10.07 -28.39
CA ASP A 18 -2.01 -11.10 -28.97
C ASP A 18 -1.36 -11.60 -30.26
N ALA A 19 -1.30 -12.92 -30.43
CA ALA A 19 -0.77 -13.56 -31.64
C ALA A 19 -1.86 -14.44 -32.26
N ASP A 20 -2.33 -14.03 -33.44
CA ASP A 20 -3.34 -14.75 -34.20
C ASP A 20 -2.66 -15.51 -35.35
N VAL A 21 -2.97 -16.81 -35.48
CA VAL A 21 -2.52 -17.64 -36.61
C VAL A 21 -3.64 -17.67 -37.65
N LEU A 22 -3.49 -16.91 -38.73
CA LEU A 22 -4.47 -16.92 -39.81
C LEU A 22 -4.20 -18.13 -40.73
N GLY A 23 -5.18 -19.04 -40.83
CA GLY A 23 -5.14 -20.17 -41.77
C GLY A 23 -5.40 -21.56 -41.21
N ALA A 24 -5.69 -21.70 -39.91
CA ALA A 24 -6.13 -22.99 -39.36
C ALA A 24 -7.66 -23.11 -39.49
N GLU A 25 -8.13 -23.92 -40.44
CA GLU A 25 -9.54 -24.32 -40.50
C GLU A 25 -9.99 -24.94 -39.17
N SER A 26 -11.15 -24.50 -38.72
CA SER A 26 -11.83 -24.91 -37.49
C SER A 26 -12.04 -26.43 -37.41
N MET A 27 -11.09 -27.15 -36.80
CA MET A 27 -11.30 -28.53 -36.39
C MET A 27 -12.25 -28.59 -35.19
N ARG A 28 -13.31 -29.39 -35.36
CA ARG A 28 -14.36 -29.68 -34.37
C ARG A 28 -13.79 -30.19 -33.05
N ALA A 29 -14.55 -29.88 -32.00
CA ALA A 29 -14.28 -30.10 -30.57
C ALA A 29 -13.58 -31.42 -30.21
N ARG A 30 -12.49 -31.31 -29.45
CA ARG A 30 -11.94 -32.37 -28.59
C ARG A 30 -12.58 -32.31 -27.19
N PRO A 31 -12.74 -33.46 -26.51
CA PRO A 31 -13.33 -33.52 -25.17
C PRO A 31 -12.47 -32.73 -24.17
N LEU A 32 -13.15 -32.09 -23.22
CA LEU A 32 -12.57 -31.31 -22.13
C LEU A 32 -11.45 -32.09 -21.42
N PRO A 33 -10.28 -31.47 -21.19
CA PRO A 33 -9.27 -32.08 -20.35
C PRO A 33 -9.78 -32.13 -18.91
N ARG A 34 -9.60 -33.30 -18.30
CA ARG A 34 -9.68 -33.57 -16.86
C ARG A 34 -9.00 -32.44 -16.09
N ALA A 35 -9.66 -31.93 -15.04
CA ALA A 35 -9.22 -30.83 -14.18
C ALA A 35 -7.71 -30.90 -13.87
N ALA A 36 -6.93 -30.11 -14.60
CA ALA A 36 -5.57 -29.80 -14.23
C ALA A 36 -5.62 -28.72 -13.15
N SER A 37 -5.00 -29.02 -12.01
CA SER A 37 -4.65 -28.09 -10.93
C SER A 37 -4.32 -26.70 -11.47
N SER A 38 -5.10 -25.70 -11.09
CA SER A 38 -4.91 -24.32 -11.53
C SER A 38 -3.51 -23.81 -11.13
N PRO A 39 -2.67 -23.34 -12.07
CA PRO A 39 -1.31 -22.83 -11.79
C PRO A 39 -1.28 -21.62 -10.84
N ILE A 40 -2.44 -21.00 -10.59
CA ILE A 40 -2.56 -19.83 -9.74
C ILE A 40 -2.33 -20.20 -8.26
N LEU A 41 -2.69 -21.42 -7.84
CA LEU A 41 -2.51 -21.85 -6.45
C LEU A 41 -1.05 -22.19 -6.10
N SER A 42 -0.24 -22.65 -7.07
CA SER A 42 1.19 -22.89 -6.84
C SER A 42 1.94 -21.58 -6.59
N ASP A 43 1.59 -20.50 -7.29
CA ASP A 43 2.23 -19.19 -7.09
C ASP A 43 1.92 -18.61 -5.70
N PHE A 44 0.74 -18.89 -5.14
CA PHE A 44 0.40 -18.51 -3.77
C PHE A 44 1.13 -19.36 -2.73
N ALA A 45 1.32 -20.66 -2.99
CA ALA A 45 2.10 -21.53 -2.11
C ALA A 45 3.57 -21.09 -2.08
N ASP A 46 4.15 -20.75 -3.22
CA ASP A 46 5.53 -20.25 -3.32
C ASP A 46 5.70 -18.88 -2.65
N MET A 47 4.72 -17.98 -2.79
CA MET A 47 4.73 -16.71 -2.07
C MET A 47 4.58 -16.89 -0.55
N ALA A 48 3.72 -17.82 -0.11
CA ALA A 48 3.56 -18.16 1.30
C ALA A 48 4.84 -18.78 1.88
N GLU A 49 5.51 -19.68 1.15
CA GLU A 49 6.80 -20.22 1.52
C GLU A 49 7.88 -19.14 1.63
N ASP A 50 7.96 -18.20 0.67
CA ASP A 50 8.92 -17.11 0.73
C ASP A 50 8.67 -16.19 1.94
N ILE A 51 7.41 -15.96 2.31
CA ILE A 51 7.03 -15.23 3.53
C ILE A 51 7.52 -15.96 4.78
N LEU A 52 7.27 -17.28 4.86
CA LEU A 52 7.73 -18.10 5.99
C LEU A 52 9.25 -18.14 6.09
N ARG A 53 9.97 -18.29 4.97
CA ARG A 53 11.44 -18.25 4.92
C ARG A 53 12.00 -16.89 5.36
N LYS A 54 11.36 -15.78 4.97
CA LYS A 54 11.76 -14.43 5.40
C LYS A 54 11.52 -14.21 6.89
N GLN A 55 10.44 -14.76 7.45
CA GLN A 55 10.22 -14.73 8.89
C GLN A 55 11.25 -15.56 9.64
N ASP A 56 11.53 -16.79 9.19
CA ASP A 56 12.55 -17.65 9.81
C ASP A 56 13.93 -16.99 9.82
N ARG A 57 14.35 -16.36 8.72
CA ARG A 57 15.61 -15.59 8.67
C ARG A 57 15.67 -14.46 9.71
N ARG A 58 14.57 -13.72 9.90
CA ARG A 58 14.51 -12.64 10.90
C ARG A 58 14.55 -13.19 12.32
N THR A 59 13.82 -14.28 12.59
CA THR A 59 13.82 -14.94 13.90
C THR A 59 15.20 -15.48 14.24
N ARG A 60 15.86 -16.17 13.30
CA ARG A 60 17.24 -16.66 13.50
C ARG A 60 18.22 -15.53 13.75
N SER A 61 18.13 -14.43 13.00
CA SER A 61 18.98 -13.26 13.21
C SER A 61 18.76 -12.63 14.59
N TYR A 62 17.52 -12.52 15.04
CA TYR A 62 17.19 -11.99 16.37
C TYR A 62 17.69 -12.90 17.50
N VAL A 63 17.41 -14.21 17.42
CA VAL A 63 17.86 -15.19 18.42
C VAL A 63 19.39 -15.28 18.45
N GLY A 64 20.06 -15.22 17.29
CA GLY A 64 21.52 -15.14 17.22
C GLY A 64 22.08 -13.91 17.94
N GLY A 65 21.48 -12.73 17.73
CA GLY A 65 21.85 -11.51 18.44
C GLY A 65 21.68 -11.61 19.96
N LEU A 66 20.61 -12.26 20.44
CA LEU A 66 20.40 -12.51 21.87
C LEU A 66 21.43 -13.47 22.46
N LEU A 67 21.79 -14.53 21.74
CA LEU A 67 22.83 -15.48 22.16
C LEU A 67 24.21 -14.81 22.26
N ASP A 68 24.55 -13.94 21.32
CA ASP A 68 25.82 -13.19 21.37
C ASP A 68 25.84 -12.18 22.52
N GLN A 69 24.70 -11.55 22.84
CA GLN A 69 24.59 -10.72 24.05
C GLN A 69 24.74 -11.55 25.33
N ALA A 70 24.10 -12.71 25.41
CA ALA A 70 24.21 -13.60 26.57
C ALA A 70 25.66 -14.08 26.80
N LYS A 71 26.40 -14.41 25.74
CA LYS A 71 27.82 -14.79 25.84
C LYS A 71 28.69 -13.68 26.44
N LYS A 72 28.42 -12.41 26.09
CA LYS A 72 29.13 -11.26 26.68
C LYS A 72 28.87 -11.09 28.18
N LEU A 73 27.71 -11.53 28.66
CA LEU A 73 27.37 -11.45 30.09
C LEU A 73 27.95 -12.62 30.90
N VAL A 74 28.21 -13.78 30.28
CA VAL A 74 28.75 -14.97 30.96
C VAL A 74 30.27 -14.94 31.12
N HIS A 75 30.97 -14.15 30.30
CA HIS A 75 32.41 -13.89 30.46
C HIS A 75 32.66 -12.41 30.79
N PRO A 76 32.36 -11.94 32.02
CA PRO A 76 32.97 -10.72 32.49
C PRO A 76 34.48 -11.00 32.61
N GLU A 77 35.29 -10.33 31.81
CA GLU A 77 36.74 -10.50 31.84
C GLU A 77 37.25 -10.31 33.27
N THR A 78 37.72 -11.41 33.86
CA THR A 78 38.52 -11.42 35.09
C THR A 78 39.92 -10.92 34.74
N SER A 79 40.04 -9.63 34.40
CA SER A 79 41.33 -8.95 34.29
C SER A 79 41.81 -8.54 35.69
N LEU A 80 42.14 -9.55 36.51
CA LEU A 80 42.94 -9.37 37.72
C LEU A 80 44.41 -9.42 37.31
N SER A 81 44.99 -8.24 37.11
CA SER A 81 46.44 -8.02 37.06
C SER A 81 47.07 -8.47 38.39
N ARG A 82 47.95 -9.47 38.32
CA ARG A 82 48.91 -9.80 39.37
C ARG A 82 50.08 -8.81 39.27
N ASP A 83 50.29 -8.04 40.31
CA ASP A 83 51.62 -7.57 40.68
C ASP A 83 51.79 -7.75 42.19
N GLU A 84 52.69 -8.65 42.55
CA GLU A 84 53.14 -8.99 43.91
C GLU A 84 54.57 -8.45 44.05
N LYS A 85 54.82 -7.55 45.02
CA LYS A 85 55.94 -7.58 46.00
C LYS A 85 56.26 -6.21 46.62
N ASP A 86 56.00 -6.04 47.92
CA ASP A 86 56.98 -6.19 49.01
C ASP A 86 56.59 -5.39 50.29
N ALA A 87 56.62 -6.14 51.41
CA ALA A 87 57.03 -5.79 52.79
C ALA A 87 56.27 -4.78 53.70
N ALA A 88 55.97 -5.31 54.90
CA ALA A 88 56.02 -4.70 56.24
C ALA A 88 54.76 -4.03 56.84
N PRO A 89 54.61 -4.04 58.21
CA PRO A 89 53.31 -4.23 58.86
C PRO A 89 52.87 -3.05 59.77
N VAL A 90 51.70 -3.27 60.41
CA VAL A 90 51.25 -2.74 61.73
C VAL A 90 50.09 -1.73 61.70
N ALA A 91 49.17 -1.98 62.65
CA ALA A 91 48.16 -1.11 63.26
C ALA A 91 46.80 -0.92 62.54
N ALA A 92 45.82 -1.68 63.05
CA ALA A 92 44.60 -1.23 63.74
C ALA A 92 43.90 0.09 63.33
N VAL A 93 42.57 0.05 63.52
CA VAL A 93 41.64 1.15 63.89
C VAL A 93 40.56 1.49 62.83
N VAL A 94 39.33 1.01 63.12
CA VAL A 94 38.00 1.68 63.11
C VAL A 94 37.45 2.30 61.80
N PRO A 95 36.14 2.11 61.48
CA PRO A 95 35.46 2.70 60.30
C PRO A 95 35.05 4.17 60.56
N PRO A 96 34.78 4.99 59.52
CA PRO A 96 33.37 5.25 59.22
C PRO A 96 33.03 5.71 57.77
N THR A 97 31.74 5.60 57.46
CA THR A 97 30.88 6.42 56.60
C THR A 97 31.47 7.43 55.59
N GLY A 98 30.90 7.38 54.39
CA GLY A 98 30.64 8.56 53.54
C GLY A 98 31.58 8.68 52.37
N PHE A 99 31.06 8.56 51.14
CA PHE A 99 31.71 9.17 50.00
C PHE A 99 30.71 9.63 48.94
N ASP A 100 30.85 10.92 48.63
CA ASP A 100 30.19 11.71 47.63
C ASP A 100 30.43 11.19 46.21
N ILE A 101 29.38 11.23 45.39
CA ILE A 101 29.48 11.10 43.94
C ILE A 101 29.77 12.50 43.39
N THR A 102 31.05 12.86 43.32
CA THR A 102 31.50 13.99 42.50
C THR A 102 31.36 13.62 41.03
N GLY A 103 30.58 14.43 40.31
CA GLY A 103 30.32 14.28 38.88
C GLY A 103 31.57 14.51 38.03
N THR A 104 31.86 13.54 37.17
CA THR A 104 32.76 13.70 36.04
C THR A 104 31.91 14.11 34.83
N GLN A 105 31.90 15.40 34.52
CA GLN A 105 31.39 15.89 33.24
C GLN A 105 32.31 15.33 32.14
N ARG A 106 31.73 14.48 31.28
CA ARG A 106 32.37 14.06 30.03
C ARG A 106 31.69 14.82 28.91
N GLU A 107 32.43 15.77 28.35
CA GLU A 107 32.05 16.55 27.19
C GLU A 107 31.82 15.62 25.99
N THR A 108 30.59 15.57 25.50
CA THR A 108 30.25 15.05 24.18
C THR A 108 29.69 16.20 23.35
N GLY A 109 30.59 17.06 22.87
CA GLY A 109 30.27 18.12 21.93
C GLY A 109 30.56 17.69 20.49
N GLU A 110 29.71 16.85 19.87
CA GLU A 110 29.77 16.65 18.41
C GLU A 110 28.53 15.95 17.81
N ALA A 111 27.32 16.34 18.24
CA ALA A 111 26.08 15.78 17.67
C ALA A 111 24.94 16.79 17.44
N ALA A 112 25.22 18.10 17.48
CA ALA A 112 24.19 19.14 17.38
C ALA A 112 24.09 19.84 16.00
N ALA A 113 25.02 19.60 15.07
CA ALA A 113 25.04 20.32 13.79
C ALA A 113 24.20 19.66 12.67
N ALA A 114 23.88 18.36 12.77
CA ALA A 114 23.17 17.63 11.71
C ALA A 114 21.63 17.75 11.78
N THR A 115 21.06 18.19 12.90
CA THR A 115 19.61 18.27 13.13
C THR A 115 18.98 19.60 12.71
N SER A 116 19.78 20.67 12.55
CA SER A 116 19.27 22.00 12.19
C SER A 116 18.98 22.15 10.68
N ALA A 117 19.74 21.48 9.82
CA ALA A 117 19.55 21.56 8.36
C ALA A 117 18.31 20.79 7.84
N GLN A 118 17.83 19.77 8.55
CA GLN A 118 16.63 19.01 8.14
C GLN A 118 15.31 19.70 8.52
N LEU A 119 15.32 20.60 9.50
CA LEU A 119 14.13 21.37 9.91
C LEU A 119 13.86 22.58 9.00
N SER A 120 14.89 23.17 8.37
CA SER A 120 14.70 24.30 7.44
C SER A 120 14.01 23.89 6.13
N HIS A 121 14.24 22.66 5.64
CA HIS A 121 13.65 22.18 4.39
C HIS A 121 12.15 21.84 4.50
N ARG A 122 11.66 21.45 5.70
CA ARG A 122 10.23 21.22 5.94
C ARG A 122 9.46 22.53 6.15
N SER A 123 10.10 23.56 6.67
CA SER A 123 9.49 24.88 6.88
C SER A 123 9.25 25.62 5.55
N ALA A 124 10.18 25.51 4.59
CA ALA A 124 10.01 26.14 3.27
C ALA A 124 8.83 25.59 2.44
N ILE A 125 8.44 24.31 2.65
CA ILE A 125 7.29 23.70 1.95
C ILE A 125 5.96 24.25 2.50
N LEU A 126 5.90 24.61 3.79
CA LEU A 126 4.71 25.18 4.40
C LEU A 126 4.52 26.67 4.07
N THR A 127 5.61 27.42 3.92
CA THR A 127 5.54 28.85 3.58
C THR A 127 5.09 29.11 2.13
N ALA A 128 5.39 28.18 1.19
CA ALA A 128 4.87 28.26 -0.18
C ALA A 128 3.36 28.00 -0.28
N ALA A 129 2.74 27.37 0.73
CA ALA A 129 1.31 27.07 0.73
C ALA A 129 0.43 28.30 1.05
N PHE A 130 0.98 29.34 1.69
CA PHE A 130 0.22 30.53 2.10
C PHE A 130 0.26 31.70 1.09
N ALA A 131 1.18 31.69 0.12
CA ALA A 131 1.32 32.77 -0.87
C ALA A 131 0.35 32.66 -2.07
N MET A 132 -0.61 31.73 -2.07
CA MET A 132 -1.55 31.49 -3.19
C MET A 132 -2.95 32.09 -2.97
N SER A 133 -3.07 33.14 -2.15
CA SER A 133 -4.36 33.76 -1.79
C SER A 133 -5.01 34.60 -2.91
N ASP A 134 -4.39 34.68 -4.10
CA ASP A 134 -5.02 35.25 -5.32
C ASP A 134 -5.69 34.17 -6.19
N ALA A 135 -6.37 33.21 -5.54
CA ALA A 135 -7.10 32.10 -6.15
C ALA A 135 -8.35 32.50 -6.95
N LYS A 136 -8.59 33.79 -7.19
CA LYS A 136 -9.75 34.30 -7.94
C LYS A 136 -9.61 34.18 -9.47
N HIS A 137 -8.44 33.79 -9.99
CA HIS A 137 -8.21 33.56 -11.43
C HIS A 137 -7.99 32.09 -11.82
N LEU A 138 -8.36 31.12 -10.97
CA LEU A 138 -8.52 29.71 -11.36
C LEU A 138 -9.85 29.49 -12.13
N GLY A 139 -10.16 30.44 -13.03
CA GLY A 139 -11.46 30.65 -13.66
C GLY A 139 -11.91 29.60 -14.66
N ASP A 140 -11.14 28.53 -14.88
CA ASP A 140 -11.64 27.33 -15.53
C ASP A 140 -11.02 26.11 -14.86
N LEU A 141 -11.83 25.42 -14.04
CA LEU A 141 -11.47 24.11 -13.53
C LEU A 141 -11.22 23.19 -14.72
N ASN A 142 -9.95 22.87 -14.96
CA ASN A 142 -9.62 21.87 -15.96
C ASN A 142 -10.45 20.59 -15.70
N GLN A 143 -10.73 19.82 -16.75
CA GLN A 143 -11.62 18.67 -16.64
C GLN A 143 -11.19 17.68 -15.53
N GLY A 144 -9.89 17.55 -15.29
CA GLY A 144 -9.34 16.68 -14.24
C GLY A 144 -9.58 17.13 -12.80
N SER A 145 -9.79 18.42 -12.58
CA SER A 145 -9.98 19.01 -11.24
C SER A 145 -11.42 18.99 -10.76
N ARG A 146 -12.38 18.68 -11.65
CA ARG A 146 -13.80 18.57 -11.29
C ARG A 146 -14.02 17.56 -10.17
N GLY A 147 -14.70 18.01 -9.11
CA GLY A 147 -14.97 17.22 -7.91
C GLY A 147 -13.80 17.13 -6.93
N HIS A 148 -12.81 18.01 -7.00
CA HIS A 148 -11.78 18.12 -5.95
C HIS A 148 -12.43 18.47 -4.59
N PRO A 149 -11.95 17.92 -3.45
CA PRO A 149 -10.82 16.98 -3.28
C PRO A 149 -11.20 15.49 -3.36
N PHE A 150 -12.49 15.16 -3.33
CA PHE A 150 -12.96 13.79 -3.09
C PHE A 150 -13.09 12.94 -4.36
N LEU A 151 -13.54 13.56 -5.43
CA LEU A 151 -13.93 12.93 -6.70
C LEU A 151 -12.98 13.24 -7.85
N CYS A 152 -12.12 14.26 -7.74
CA CYS A 152 -11.18 14.65 -8.80
C CYS A 152 -10.32 13.49 -9.32
N ARG A 153 -9.81 13.65 -10.54
CA ARG A 153 -8.92 12.68 -11.17
C ARG A 153 -7.56 12.65 -10.47
N ARG A 154 -6.64 11.82 -10.98
CA ARG A 154 -5.27 11.75 -10.41
C ARG A 154 -4.57 13.12 -10.51
N PRO A 155 -3.67 13.47 -9.57
CA PRO A 155 -2.90 14.70 -9.66
C PRO A 155 -2.06 14.72 -10.94
N CYS A 156 -1.96 15.89 -11.57
CA CYS A 156 -1.15 16.12 -12.76
C CYS A 156 0.33 16.10 -12.39
N VAL A 157 1.07 15.17 -12.97
CA VAL A 157 2.52 15.02 -12.70
C VAL A 157 3.33 16.22 -13.15
N HIS A 158 2.86 16.97 -14.15
CA HIS A 158 3.53 18.18 -14.64
C HIS A 158 3.36 19.32 -13.64
N ILE A 159 2.12 19.62 -13.21
CA ILE A 159 1.89 20.62 -12.15
C ILE A 159 2.71 20.29 -10.89
N LEU A 160 2.71 19.02 -10.45
CA LEU A 160 3.48 18.61 -9.27
C LEU A 160 5.00 18.78 -9.40
N ARG A 161 5.56 18.70 -10.62
CA ARG A 161 7.02 18.74 -10.83
C ARG A 161 7.53 20.11 -11.25
N SER A 162 6.82 20.79 -12.14
CA SER A 162 7.25 22.04 -12.77
C SER A 162 6.38 23.24 -12.40
N GLY A 163 5.28 23.05 -11.66
CA GLY A 163 4.32 24.11 -11.33
C GLY A 163 3.44 24.54 -12.50
N SER A 164 3.73 24.09 -13.73
CA SER A 164 2.98 24.40 -14.95
C SER A 164 2.69 23.13 -15.77
N CYS A 165 1.57 23.12 -16.50
CA CYS A 165 1.19 22.03 -17.39
C CYS A 165 0.87 22.58 -18.78
N ALA A 166 1.57 22.09 -19.81
CA ALA A 166 1.39 22.52 -21.20
C ALA A 166 -0.02 22.27 -21.77
N LYS A 167 -0.81 21.37 -21.16
CA LYS A 167 -2.19 21.09 -21.59
C LYS A 167 -3.22 22.11 -21.09
N GLY A 168 -2.85 22.96 -20.11
CA GLY A 168 -3.78 23.92 -19.51
C GLY A 168 -5.10 23.27 -19.09
N ASP A 169 -6.20 23.85 -19.57
CA ASP A 169 -7.57 23.46 -19.19
C ASP A 169 -8.05 22.16 -19.85
N SER A 170 -7.39 21.74 -20.93
CA SER A 170 -7.63 20.45 -21.59
C SER A 170 -7.01 19.27 -20.83
N CYS A 171 -6.26 19.52 -19.77
CA CYS A 171 -5.65 18.45 -18.99
C CYS A 171 -6.72 17.65 -18.22
N SER A 172 -6.71 16.33 -18.43
CA SER A 172 -7.61 15.40 -17.76
C SER A 172 -7.14 14.99 -16.35
N TYR A 173 -6.07 15.60 -15.83
CA TYR A 173 -5.54 15.37 -14.49
C TYR A 173 -5.76 16.59 -13.59
N CYS A 174 -5.95 16.35 -12.29
CA CYS A 174 -6.22 17.43 -11.34
C CYS A 174 -5.00 18.34 -11.18
N HIS A 175 -5.20 19.65 -11.26
CA HIS A 175 -4.17 20.67 -11.08
C HIS A 175 -4.09 21.22 -9.65
N PHE A 176 -5.04 20.88 -8.79
CA PHE A 176 -4.98 21.30 -7.38
C PHE A 176 -3.88 20.58 -6.60
N PRO A 177 -3.36 21.24 -5.53
CA PRO A 177 -2.52 20.59 -4.54
C PRO A 177 -3.20 19.34 -3.99
N HIS A 178 -2.43 18.25 -3.89
CA HIS A 178 -2.91 16.99 -3.35
C HIS A 178 -1.97 16.51 -2.25
N GLU A 179 -2.56 16.04 -1.16
CA GLU A 179 -1.84 15.20 -0.22
C GLU A 179 -1.32 13.94 -0.93
N ALA A 180 -0.17 13.44 -0.47
CA ALA A 180 0.41 12.22 -0.99
C ALA A 180 -0.60 11.07 -0.87
N ARG A 181 -1.15 10.62 -2.00
CA ARG A 181 -2.12 9.51 -2.01
C ARG A 181 -1.42 8.25 -1.53
N SER A 182 -2.04 7.57 -0.57
CA SER A 182 -1.57 6.26 -0.11
C SER A 182 -1.68 5.26 -1.25
N LYS A 183 -0.53 4.91 -1.86
CA LYS A 183 -0.44 3.82 -2.83
C LYS A 183 -0.42 2.51 -2.05
N LEU A 184 -1.18 1.53 -2.53
CA LEU A 184 -1.07 0.18 -1.99
C LEU A 184 0.31 -0.37 -2.35
N ASP A 185 1.04 -0.82 -1.34
CA ASP A 185 2.29 -1.54 -1.56
C ASP A 185 2.02 -2.93 -2.21
N THR A 186 3.08 -3.63 -2.62
CA THR A 186 2.94 -4.95 -3.26
C THR A 186 2.26 -5.97 -2.36
N ARG A 187 2.53 -5.94 -1.05
CA ARG A 187 1.91 -6.87 -0.08
C ARG A 187 0.42 -6.56 0.11
N GLN A 188 0.06 -5.29 0.16
CA GLN A 188 -1.31 -4.83 0.28
C GLN A 188 -2.14 -5.20 -0.95
N ARG A 189 -1.55 -5.10 -2.15
CA ARG A 189 -2.20 -5.58 -3.37
C ARG A 189 -2.44 -7.09 -3.35
N ALA A 190 -1.44 -7.89 -2.95
CA ALA A 190 -1.60 -9.33 -2.79
C ALA A 190 -2.70 -9.66 -1.75
N MET A 191 -2.79 -8.91 -0.64
CA MET A 191 -3.88 -9.05 0.34
C MET A 191 -5.25 -8.73 -0.27
N CYS A 192 -5.36 -7.70 -1.12
CA CYS A 192 -6.60 -7.41 -1.85
C CYS A 192 -7.02 -8.55 -2.76
N GLU A 193 -6.04 -9.19 -3.42
CA GLU A 193 -6.23 -10.27 -4.39
C GLU A 193 -6.61 -11.61 -3.73
N ALA A 194 -6.02 -11.91 -2.57
CA ALA A 194 -6.31 -13.13 -1.81
C ALA A 194 -7.63 -13.08 -1.03
N MET A 195 -8.17 -11.88 -0.74
CA MET A 195 -9.43 -11.75 -0.01
C MET A 195 -10.63 -12.20 -0.86
N PRO A 196 -11.56 -13.01 -0.31
CA PRO A 196 -12.80 -13.35 -0.99
C PRO A 196 -13.56 -12.11 -1.46
N LYS A 197 -14.14 -12.18 -2.66
CA LYS A 197 -14.78 -11.03 -3.32
C LYS A 197 -15.85 -10.37 -2.43
N ALA A 198 -16.74 -11.16 -1.84
CA ALA A 198 -17.79 -10.65 -0.94
C ALA A 198 -17.21 -9.88 0.26
N GLN A 199 -16.20 -10.44 0.93
CA GLN A 199 -15.54 -9.81 2.07
C GLN A 199 -14.81 -8.52 1.67
N PHE A 200 -14.14 -8.51 0.51
CA PHE A 200 -13.49 -7.32 -0.03
C PHE A 200 -14.48 -6.20 -0.32
N LEU A 201 -15.60 -6.53 -0.97
CA LEU A 201 -16.67 -5.57 -1.26
C LEU A 201 -17.34 -5.06 0.00
N SER A 202 -17.58 -5.91 0.99
CA SER A 202 -18.13 -5.52 2.30
C SER A 202 -17.26 -4.45 2.98
N VAL A 203 -15.94 -4.70 3.07
CA VAL A 203 -14.99 -3.75 3.67
C VAL A 203 -14.97 -2.42 2.92
N LEU A 204 -14.95 -2.44 1.58
CA LEU A 204 -14.92 -1.20 0.79
C LEU A 204 -16.25 -0.46 0.80
N THR A 205 -17.37 -1.17 0.88
CA THR A 205 -18.71 -0.57 0.98
C THR A 205 -18.86 0.20 2.29
N GLU A 206 -18.36 -0.33 3.41
CA GLU A 206 -18.34 0.39 4.69
C GLU A 206 -17.51 1.68 4.62
N MET A 207 -16.32 1.62 3.99
CA MET A 207 -15.45 2.79 3.84
C MET A 207 -16.06 3.84 2.89
N LEU A 208 -16.65 3.39 1.77
CA LEU A 208 -17.36 4.26 0.84
C LEU A 208 -18.61 4.87 1.48
N ALA A 209 -19.32 4.15 2.34
CA ALA A 209 -20.46 4.69 3.08
C ALA A 209 -20.00 5.79 4.05
N SER A 210 -18.94 5.52 4.82
CA SER A 210 -18.35 6.51 5.73
C SER A 210 -17.88 7.76 4.99
N GLN A 211 -17.16 7.61 3.87
CA GLN A 211 -16.68 8.74 3.07
C GLN A 211 -17.79 9.43 2.28
N GLY A 212 -18.80 8.69 1.84
CA GLY A 212 -19.91 9.19 1.05
C GLY A 212 -20.77 10.20 1.80
N THR A 213 -20.78 10.17 3.13
CA THR A 213 -21.41 11.23 3.96
C THR A 213 -20.81 12.62 3.74
N LYS A 214 -19.56 12.69 3.26
CA LYS A 214 -18.86 13.95 2.94
C LYS A 214 -19.19 14.47 1.55
N ILE A 215 -19.88 13.68 0.73
CA ILE A 215 -20.23 14.02 -0.64
C ILE A 215 -21.75 14.20 -0.70
N PRO A 216 -22.26 15.44 -0.83
CA PRO A 216 -23.68 15.72 -0.76
C PRO A 216 -24.46 14.96 -1.84
N GLY A 217 -25.48 14.21 -1.43
CA GLY A 217 -26.50 13.62 -2.31
C GLY A 217 -26.09 12.42 -3.18
N GLN A 218 -24.81 12.05 -3.23
CA GLN A 218 -24.27 11.35 -4.40
C GLN A 218 -23.62 9.98 -4.14
N GLY A 219 -23.35 9.61 -2.89
CA GLY A 219 -22.75 8.31 -2.57
C GLY A 219 -23.69 7.10 -2.67
N ARG A 220 -25.02 7.32 -2.68
CA ARG A 220 -26.03 6.25 -2.52
C ARG A 220 -26.06 5.28 -3.70
N ASP A 221 -25.98 5.79 -4.92
CA ASP A 221 -26.08 4.96 -6.12
C ASP A 221 -24.90 3.98 -6.23
N ILE A 222 -23.69 4.45 -5.90
CA ILE A 222 -22.48 3.61 -5.84
C ILE A 222 -22.66 2.48 -4.81
N LEU A 223 -23.16 2.81 -3.61
CA LEU A 223 -23.42 1.80 -2.57
C LEU A 223 -24.48 0.79 -3.00
N SER A 224 -25.51 1.21 -3.76
CA SER A 224 -26.53 0.29 -4.27
C SER A 224 -25.95 -0.74 -5.25
N VAL A 225 -25.07 -0.30 -6.16
CA VAL A 225 -24.40 -1.20 -7.12
C VAL A 225 -23.48 -2.17 -6.39
N LEU A 226 -22.72 -1.70 -5.40
CA LEU A 226 -21.80 -2.54 -4.64
C LEU A 226 -22.50 -3.56 -3.75
N LYS A 227 -23.64 -3.21 -3.13
CA LYS A 227 -24.45 -4.15 -2.35
C LYS A 227 -24.96 -5.29 -3.20
N LYS A 228 -25.51 -4.97 -4.38
CA LYS A 228 -25.96 -5.99 -5.34
C LYS A 228 -24.80 -6.89 -5.79
N GLU A 229 -23.66 -6.31 -6.15
CA GLU A 229 -22.48 -7.07 -6.57
C GLU A 229 -21.92 -7.97 -5.44
N MET A 230 -22.09 -7.55 -4.18
CA MET A 230 -21.73 -8.35 -3.01
C MET A 230 -22.69 -9.52 -2.82
N GLU A 231 -24.00 -9.30 -2.90
CA GLU A 231 -25.03 -10.36 -2.86
C GLU A 231 -24.82 -11.39 -3.96
N ASP A 232 -24.55 -10.95 -5.20
CA ASP A 232 -24.25 -11.83 -6.33
C ASP A 232 -22.97 -12.66 -6.06
N ALA A 233 -21.96 -12.07 -5.40
CA ALA A 233 -20.72 -12.77 -5.04
C ALA A 233 -20.92 -13.80 -3.91
N GLU A 234 -21.78 -13.50 -2.94
CA GLU A 234 -22.15 -14.43 -1.86
C GLU A 234 -22.94 -15.63 -2.41
N GLN A 235 -23.93 -15.38 -3.26
CA GLN A 235 -24.71 -16.44 -3.91
C GLN A 235 -23.82 -17.37 -4.73
N TYR A 236 -22.88 -16.82 -5.50
CA TYR A 236 -21.92 -17.61 -6.26
C TYR A 236 -21.03 -18.46 -5.34
N ALA A 237 -20.61 -17.92 -4.19
CA ALA A 237 -19.81 -18.66 -3.23
C ALA A 237 -20.60 -19.83 -2.61
N THR A 238 -21.86 -19.62 -2.24
CA THR A 238 -22.75 -20.68 -1.70
C THR A 238 -23.02 -21.79 -2.72
N GLN A 239 -23.14 -21.44 -4.00
CA GLN A 239 -23.36 -22.43 -5.08
C GLN A 239 -22.10 -23.20 -5.44
N ALA A 240 -20.91 -22.63 -5.23
CA ALA A 240 -19.68 -23.18 -5.75
C ALA A 240 -19.21 -24.44 -5.00
N CYS A 241 -19.42 -24.60 -3.68
CA CYS A 241 -18.92 -25.77 -2.93
C CYS A 241 -19.49 -25.86 -1.48
N ASP A 242 -19.66 -27.10 -0.98
CA ASP A 242 -19.71 -27.47 0.46
C ASP A 242 -18.32 -27.34 1.16
N SER A 243 -17.39 -26.59 0.58
CA SER A 243 -16.01 -26.50 1.04
C SER A 243 -15.90 -25.49 2.18
N GLU A 244 -15.14 -25.84 3.22
CA GLU A 244 -14.90 -25.02 4.40
C GLU A 244 -14.68 -23.53 4.06
N GLU A 245 -15.59 -22.70 4.58
CA GLU A 245 -15.63 -21.26 4.37
C GLU A 245 -14.32 -20.63 4.86
N THR A 246 -13.45 -20.25 3.92
CA THR A 246 -12.16 -19.64 4.26
C THR A 246 -12.35 -18.16 4.56
N GLU A 247 -12.80 -17.85 5.78
CA GLU A 247 -12.91 -16.46 6.25
C GLU A 247 -11.50 -15.84 6.34
N ALA A 248 -11.27 -14.68 5.71
CA ALA A 248 -9.96 -14.04 5.83
C ALA A 248 -9.69 -13.65 7.29
N PRO A 249 -8.45 -13.85 7.79
CA PRO A 249 -8.14 -13.56 9.18
C PRO A 249 -8.47 -12.11 9.55
N ARG A 250 -9.23 -11.91 10.64
CA ARG A 250 -9.69 -10.58 11.11
C ARG A 250 -8.56 -9.55 11.24
N VAL A 251 -7.35 -10.00 11.58
CA VAL A 251 -6.14 -9.16 11.67
C VAL A 251 -5.76 -8.56 10.31
N VAL A 252 -5.90 -9.32 9.23
CA VAL A 252 -5.64 -8.86 7.86
C VAL A 252 -6.65 -7.81 7.46
N VAL A 253 -7.94 -8.05 7.72
CA VAL A 253 -9.02 -7.09 7.43
C VAL A 253 -8.80 -5.76 8.16
N LYS A 254 -8.43 -5.78 9.44
CA LYS A 254 -8.13 -4.56 10.21
C LYS A 254 -6.96 -3.76 9.62
N LYS A 255 -5.87 -4.45 9.24
CA LYS A 255 -4.71 -3.79 8.59
C LYS A 255 -5.09 -3.19 7.25
N PHE A 256 -5.87 -3.92 6.46
CA PHE A 256 -6.36 -3.45 5.17
C PHE A 256 -7.23 -2.20 5.32
N ARG A 257 -8.22 -2.21 6.24
CA ARG A 257 -9.06 -1.05 6.59
C ARG A 257 -8.23 0.20 6.90
N LYS A 258 -7.17 0.06 7.71
CA LYS A 258 -6.29 1.17 8.07
C LYS A 258 -5.62 1.79 6.84
N VAL A 259 -5.21 0.98 5.87
CA VAL A 259 -4.54 1.47 4.65
C VAL A 259 -5.55 2.17 3.73
N ILE A 260 -6.68 1.53 3.44
CA ILE A 260 -7.69 2.08 2.51
C ILE A 260 -8.40 3.31 3.07
N SER A 261 -8.49 3.47 4.39
CA SER A 261 -9.09 4.66 5.02
C SER A 261 -8.40 5.97 4.62
N LYS A 262 -7.14 5.90 4.14
CA LYS A 262 -6.36 7.05 3.66
C LYS A 262 -6.55 7.35 2.17
N MET A 263 -7.31 6.52 1.45
CA MET A 263 -7.63 6.76 0.05
C MET A 263 -8.81 7.71 -0.06
N ASN A 264 -8.85 8.51 -1.13
CA ASN A 264 -10.03 9.30 -1.42
C ASN A 264 -11.13 8.44 -2.06
N PHE A 265 -12.35 8.98 -2.08
CA PHE A 265 -13.53 8.27 -2.55
C PHE A 265 -13.38 7.75 -3.97
N ALA A 266 -12.90 8.58 -4.91
CA ALA A 266 -12.65 8.16 -6.28
C ALA A 266 -11.63 7.00 -6.40
N ALA A 267 -10.60 6.96 -5.55
CA ALA A 267 -9.64 5.86 -5.53
C ALA A 267 -10.26 4.56 -4.99
N LEU A 268 -11.13 4.66 -3.97
CA LEU A 268 -11.88 3.50 -3.45
C LEU A 268 -12.85 2.94 -4.51
N VAL A 269 -13.55 3.80 -5.26
CA VAL A 269 -14.41 3.36 -6.38
C VAL A 269 -13.58 2.71 -7.49
N SER A 270 -12.43 3.28 -7.82
CA SER A 270 -11.53 2.71 -8.84
C SER A 270 -10.89 1.38 -8.39
N LEU A 271 -10.74 1.17 -7.09
CA LEU A 271 -10.23 -0.07 -6.50
C LEU A 271 -11.30 -1.16 -6.49
N THR A 272 -12.53 -0.83 -6.07
CA THR A 272 -13.69 -1.75 -6.10
C THR A 272 -14.04 -2.20 -7.51
N SER A 273 -14.05 -1.27 -8.48
CA SER A 273 -14.47 -1.55 -9.86
C SER A 273 -13.61 -2.60 -10.57
N ARG A 274 -12.40 -2.89 -10.08
CA ARG A 274 -11.52 -3.94 -10.62
C ARG A 274 -11.95 -5.36 -10.26
N ARG A 275 -12.75 -5.50 -9.19
CA ARG A 275 -13.26 -6.79 -8.70
C ARG A 275 -14.73 -7.01 -9.08
N CYS A 276 -15.38 -6.00 -9.66
CA CYS A 276 -16.76 -6.06 -10.10
C CYS A 276 -16.87 -6.71 -11.49
N THR A 277 -18.05 -7.21 -11.82
CA THR A 277 -18.42 -7.55 -13.20
C THR A 277 -18.29 -6.35 -14.13
N ASP A 278 -18.12 -6.56 -15.44
CA ASP A 278 -17.99 -5.47 -16.41
C ASP A 278 -19.21 -4.55 -16.43
N LYS A 279 -20.41 -5.11 -16.20
CA LYS A 279 -21.66 -4.35 -16.06
C LYS A 279 -21.59 -3.41 -14.87
N SER A 280 -21.29 -3.92 -13.68
CA SER A 280 -21.20 -3.12 -12.45
C SER A 280 -20.05 -2.12 -12.52
N LYS A 281 -18.89 -2.50 -13.06
CA LYS A 281 -17.77 -1.60 -13.32
C LYS A 281 -18.17 -0.42 -14.21
N SER A 282 -18.84 -0.69 -15.34
CA SER A 282 -19.29 0.37 -16.25
C SER A 282 -20.29 1.29 -15.58
N CYS A 283 -21.24 0.73 -14.81
CA CYS A 283 -22.20 1.49 -14.02
C CYS A 283 -21.53 2.38 -12.96
N LEU A 284 -20.59 1.83 -12.18
CA LEU A 284 -19.83 2.58 -11.17
C LEU A 284 -19.05 3.75 -11.78
N LEU A 285 -18.39 3.54 -12.92
CA LEU A 285 -17.64 4.59 -13.60
C LEU A 285 -18.57 5.66 -14.19
N ALA A 286 -19.71 5.28 -14.75
CA ALA A 286 -20.71 6.23 -15.24
C ALA A 286 -21.28 7.09 -14.11
N ILE A 287 -21.63 6.47 -12.97
CA ILE A 287 -22.07 7.21 -11.78
C ILE A 287 -20.95 8.18 -11.34
N LEU A 288 -19.70 7.70 -11.22
CA LEU A 288 -18.58 8.54 -10.79
C LEU A 288 -18.33 9.75 -11.71
N GLU A 289 -18.45 9.60 -13.03
CA GLU A 289 -18.36 10.72 -13.97
C GLU A 289 -19.57 11.67 -13.84
N SER A 290 -20.78 11.15 -13.62
CA SER A 290 -21.95 11.99 -13.33
C SER A 290 -21.75 12.81 -12.05
N LEU A 291 -21.19 12.21 -10.99
CA LEU A 291 -20.88 12.93 -9.76
C LEU A 291 -19.87 14.06 -10.00
N ARG A 292 -18.85 13.83 -10.81
CA ARG A 292 -17.86 14.86 -11.20
C ARG A 292 -18.48 15.97 -12.03
N ALA A 293 -19.46 15.65 -12.88
CA ALA A 293 -20.12 16.64 -13.72
C ALA A 293 -21.04 17.57 -12.90
N ASN A 294 -21.68 17.02 -11.86
CA ASN A 294 -22.64 17.75 -11.02
C ASN A 294 -22.02 18.40 -9.77
N SER A 295 -20.70 18.26 -9.59
CA SER A 295 -20.02 18.82 -8.44
C SER A 295 -19.69 20.30 -8.71
N GLU A 296 -20.60 21.19 -8.33
CA GLU A 296 -20.41 22.66 -8.38
C GLU A 296 -19.53 23.14 -7.20
N PHE A 297 -18.28 22.69 -7.16
CA PHE A 297 -17.27 23.17 -6.18
C PHE A 297 -16.25 24.06 -6.84
#